data_AF-A0A1T1CDF8-F1
#
_entry.id   AF-A0A1T1CDF8-F1
#
_cell.length_a   1.000
_cell.length_b   1.000
_cell.length_c   1.000
_cell.angle_alpha   90.00
_cell.angle_beta   90.00
_cell.angle_gamma   90.00
#
_symmetry.space_group_name_H-M   'P 1'
#
loop_
_entity.id
_entity.type
_entity.pdbx_description
1 polymer ?
#
loop_
_entity_poly.entity_id
_entity_poly.type
_entity_poly.pdbx_seq_one_letter_code
_entity_poly.pdbx_strand_id
1 'polypeptide(L)'
;MIKKTFLLLFTVFCCSPSLLAQKTGYWDKERATSKEIIVSARDRIIIKTEDLPIGTTEVVYRITLLDENQQMAGSLVSVLKSIPDPTGISQGSAGAVFILSKISGDDKCQYAIFSSNAASTNYQKTGSTTEACFLQETPLSKDAKRLSTDKSTCLQSNAIWFGFESKNWIMKQKIVLEVVPWVDYKLSRGWSASNRKNIIEQCKTSTMAQKMTNSDDFCVCVLDKIQNKYTHSEFQKLLKEERNKAFKDFGNSCFGESSVSNTTYADARKQASQLAKQGKHGEAITKLKMIINDGKGKVQDYNAIGTSYLLTKQYGKAIKFLQDGERLDDTELLIKLNLAHAYLLNDNYKSAKAIYKKYQNQNVTDSLSWVENTKVDFETFQKLGIKSDDFERVLSLFN
;
A
#
# COMPACT_ATOMS: atom_id res chain seq x y z
N MET A 1 -23.97 -61.03 32.93
CA MET A 1 -22.95 -60.12 33.48
C MET A 1 -22.68 -59.02 32.44
N ILE A 2 -23.57 -58.03 32.36
CA ILE A 2 -23.50 -56.93 31.38
C ILE A 2 -23.19 -55.68 32.18
N LYS A 3 -21.95 -55.19 32.08
CA LYS A 3 -21.53 -53.94 32.72
C LYS A 3 -20.59 -53.18 31.80
N LYS A 4 -21.03 -51.94 31.54
CA LYS A 4 -20.22 -50.73 31.31
C LYS A 4 -19.44 -50.64 30.00
N THR A 5 -20.15 -50.24 28.94
CA THR A 5 -19.56 -49.33 27.93
C THR A 5 -20.65 -48.39 27.42
N PHE A 6 -21.08 -47.48 28.28
CA PHE A 6 -21.85 -46.31 27.90
C PHE A 6 -21.19 -45.13 28.62
N LEU A 7 -21.10 -43.99 27.94
CA LEU A 7 -20.57 -42.70 28.43
C LEU A 7 -19.08 -42.42 28.12
N LEU A 8 -18.76 -42.16 26.85
CA LEU A 8 -17.64 -41.28 26.46
C LEU A 8 -17.72 -40.91 24.97
N LEU A 9 -18.79 -40.22 24.58
CA LEU A 9 -18.92 -39.65 23.23
C LEU A 9 -19.94 -38.50 23.21
N PHE A 10 -19.75 -37.48 24.07
CA PHE A 10 -20.55 -36.24 23.98
C PHE A 10 -19.91 -34.99 24.63
N THR A 11 -18.59 -34.79 24.53
CA THR A 11 -17.95 -33.56 25.03
C THR A 11 -16.78 -33.10 24.17
N VAL A 12 -16.98 -32.90 22.85
CA VAL A 12 -16.07 -32.10 22.01
C VAL A 12 -16.89 -31.40 20.90
N PHE A 13 -17.74 -30.44 21.27
CA PHE A 13 -18.36 -29.55 20.26
C PHE A 13 -18.85 -28.18 20.79
N CYS A 14 -18.14 -27.55 21.73
CA CYS A 14 -18.54 -26.23 22.25
C CYS A 14 -17.38 -25.26 22.53
N CYS A 15 -16.32 -25.26 21.71
CA CYS A 15 -15.32 -24.19 21.72
C CYS A 15 -14.89 -23.85 20.29
N SER A 16 -15.84 -23.46 19.44
CA SER A 16 -15.51 -22.57 18.33
C SER A 16 -15.13 -21.24 18.99
N PRO A 17 -13.93 -20.66 18.75
CA PRO A 17 -13.73 -19.26 19.11
C PRO A 17 -14.82 -18.49 18.38
N SER A 18 -15.74 -17.90 19.13
CA SER A 18 -16.61 -16.87 18.60
C SER A 18 -15.66 -15.84 17.99
N LEU A 19 -15.61 -15.81 16.66
CA LEU A 19 -15.01 -14.70 15.93
C LEU A 19 -15.80 -13.47 16.38
N LEU A 20 -15.32 -12.81 17.43
CA LEU A 20 -15.78 -11.50 17.81
C LEU A 20 -15.58 -10.65 16.56
N ALA A 21 -16.69 -10.34 15.88
CA ALA A 21 -16.68 -9.48 14.71
C ALA A 21 -15.95 -8.20 15.14
N GLN A 22 -14.77 -7.98 14.57
CA GLN A 22 -13.95 -6.85 14.93
C GLN A 22 -14.73 -5.58 14.59
N LYS A 23 -15.00 -4.73 15.58
CA LYS A 23 -15.69 -3.45 15.33
C LYS A 23 -14.93 -2.67 14.27
N THR A 24 -15.55 -2.48 13.12
CA THR A 24 -14.95 -1.80 11.95
C THR A 24 -14.99 -0.27 12.08
N GLY A 25 -15.76 0.25 13.05
CA GLY A 25 -15.93 1.67 13.26
C GLY A 25 -16.60 2.01 14.60
N TYR A 26 -17.11 3.24 14.67
CA TYR A 26 -17.82 3.77 15.83
C TYR A 26 -18.90 4.80 15.43
N TRP A 27 -19.93 4.94 16.27
CA TRP A 27 -20.87 6.07 16.19
C TRP A 27 -20.22 7.33 16.72
N ASP A 28 -20.10 8.35 15.88
CA ASP A 28 -19.54 9.63 16.27
C ASP A 28 -20.61 10.50 16.94
N LYS A 29 -20.49 10.64 18.25
CA LYS A 29 -21.44 11.37 19.09
C LYS A 29 -21.12 12.85 19.19
N GLU A 30 -19.86 13.21 18.96
CA GLU A 30 -19.38 14.59 19.06
C GLU A 30 -19.81 15.40 17.83
N ARG A 31 -19.85 14.75 16.66
CA ARG A 31 -20.30 15.32 15.39
C ARG A 31 -21.72 14.86 15.02
N ALA A 32 -22.52 14.51 16.01
CA ALA A 32 -23.95 14.25 15.82
C ALA A 32 -24.70 15.58 15.68
N THR A 33 -25.65 15.63 14.74
CA THR A 33 -26.57 16.77 14.61
C THR A 33 -27.82 16.49 15.43
N SER A 34 -28.26 17.47 16.24
CA SER A 34 -29.56 17.46 16.91
C SER A 34 -30.16 18.85 16.82
N LYS A 35 -31.27 19.01 16.09
CA LYS A 35 -31.95 20.30 15.91
C LYS A 35 -33.44 20.15 16.20
N GLU A 36 -33.98 21.07 16.98
CA GLU A 36 -35.43 21.25 17.17
C GLU A 36 -35.85 22.54 16.49
N ILE A 37 -36.78 22.47 15.55
CA ILE A 37 -37.18 23.61 14.73
C ILE A 37 -38.69 23.66 14.61
N ILE A 38 -39.23 24.87 14.64
CA ILE A 38 -40.65 25.13 14.42
C ILE A 38 -40.82 25.64 12.99
N VAL A 39 -41.65 24.95 12.20
CA VAL A 39 -41.94 25.26 10.80
C VAL A 39 -43.35 25.80 10.69
N SER A 40 -43.52 26.98 10.09
CA SER A 40 -44.85 27.54 9.84
C SER A 40 -45.56 26.79 8.72
N ALA A 41 -46.88 26.95 8.63
CA ALA A 41 -47.68 26.36 7.57
C ALA A 41 -47.14 26.76 6.18
N ARG A 42 -46.94 25.77 5.30
CA ARG A 42 -46.46 25.91 3.91
C ARG A 42 -45.03 26.42 3.74
N ASP A 43 -44.27 26.63 4.82
CA ASP A 43 -42.86 27.00 4.71
C ASP A 43 -42.00 25.81 4.26
N ARG A 44 -40.95 26.12 3.49
CA ARG A 44 -39.84 25.21 3.19
C ARG A 44 -38.59 25.65 3.93
N ILE A 45 -38.01 24.75 4.69
CA ILE A 45 -36.77 24.99 5.42
C ILE A 45 -35.69 24.00 5.02
N ILE A 46 -34.44 24.40 5.22
CA ILE A 46 -33.27 23.56 5.04
C ILE A 46 -32.50 23.47 6.35
N ILE A 47 -32.16 22.26 6.76
CA ILE A 47 -31.29 21.98 7.89
C ILE A 47 -30.02 21.33 7.38
N LYS A 48 -28.89 22.02 7.51
CA LYS A 48 -27.56 21.43 7.30
C LYS A 48 -27.16 20.62 8.53
N THR A 49 -26.60 19.43 8.34
CA THR A 49 -25.93 18.69 9.41
C THR A 49 -24.62 19.36 9.82
N GLU A 50 -24.10 18.97 10.98
CA GLU A 50 -22.68 19.14 11.27
C GLU A 50 -21.83 18.47 10.18
N ASP A 51 -20.60 18.95 10.01
CA ASP A 51 -19.69 18.39 9.01
C ASP A 51 -19.34 16.93 9.39
N LEU A 52 -19.62 16.02 8.46
CA LEU A 52 -19.38 14.60 8.60
C LEU A 52 -17.88 14.31 8.75
N PRO A 53 -17.50 13.43 9.70
CA PRO A 53 -16.12 12.97 9.86
C PRO A 53 -15.53 12.39 8.57
N ILE A 54 -14.22 12.54 8.39
CA ILE A 54 -13.47 11.73 7.42
C ILE A 54 -13.65 10.26 7.79
N GLY A 55 -13.95 9.42 6.79
CA GLY A 55 -14.21 7.99 7.00
C GLY A 55 -15.65 7.67 7.38
N THR A 56 -16.56 8.64 7.33
CA THR A 56 -18.00 8.36 7.44
C THR A 56 -18.43 7.47 6.27
N THR A 57 -18.84 6.25 6.56
CA THR A 57 -19.40 5.33 5.55
C THR A 57 -20.91 5.28 5.61
N GLU A 58 -21.48 5.66 6.75
CA GLU A 58 -22.91 5.57 6.98
C GLU A 58 -23.41 6.65 7.92
N VAL A 59 -24.69 6.96 7.81
CA VAL A 59 -25.39 7.92 8.67
C VAL A 59 -26.73 7.33 9.05
N VAL A 60 -27.05 7.38 10.34
CA VAL A 60 -28.41 7.11 10.82
C VAL A 60 -29.05 8.43 11.16
N TYR A 61 -30.25 8.67 10.61
CA TYR A 61 -31.05 9.82 11.01
C TYR A 61 -32.38 9.38 11.59
N ARG A 62 -32.93 10.26 12.41
CA ARG A 62 -34.25 10.16 13.01
C ARG A 62 -34.94 11.51 12.90
N ILE A 63 -36.13 11.49 12.33
CA ILE A 63 -37.03 12.63 12.21
C ILE A 63 -38.23 12.32 13.10
N THR A 64 -38.62 13.25 13.95
CA THR A 64 -39.81 13.12 14.80
C THR A 64 -40.55 14.44 14.80
N LEU A 65 -41.84 14.38 14.48
CA LEU A 65 -42.74 15.51 14.57
C LEU A 65 -43.40 15.46 15.94
N LEU A 66 -43.37 16.60 16.62
CA LEU A 66 -43.92 16.78 17.96
C LEU A 66 -44.97 17.88 17.92
N ASP A 67 -45.97 17.75 18.77
CA ASP A 67 -46.87 18.88 19.07
C ASP A 67 -46.08 19.93 19.87
N GLU A 68 -46.48 21.21 19.86
CA GLU A 68 -45.68 22.32 20.44
C GLU A 68 -45.25 22.07 21.90
N ASN A 69 -46.09 21.41 22.69
CA ASN A 69 -45.84 21.15 24.12
C ASN A 69 -45.12 19.81 24.38
N GLN A 70 -44.84 19.01 23.36
CA GLN A 70 -44.18 17.72 23.50
C GLN A 70 -42.65 17.86 23.48
N GLN A 71 -41.99 16.94 24.21
CA GLN A 71 -40.54 16.79 24.25
C GLN A 71 -40.15 15.36 23.89
N MET A 72 -38.94 15.21 23.35
CA MET A 72 -38.40 13.89 23.02
C MET A 72 -38.11 13.06 24.28
N ALA A 73 -38.55 11.80 24.29
CA ALA A 73 -38.12 10.81 25.28
C ALA A 73 -36.83 10.12 24.81
N GLY A 74 -35.68 10.74 25.08
CA GLY A 74 -34.35 10.19 24.82
C GLY A 74 -33.82 10.44 23.40
N SER A 75 -32.49 10.49 23.27
CA SER A 75 -31.80 10.83 22.02
C SER A 75 -31.39 9.61 21.19
N LEU A 76 -31.24 9.81 19.87
CA LEU A 76 -30.79 8.78 18.92
C LEU A 76 -29.40 8.27 19.31
N VAL A 77 -28.52 9.16 19.76
CA VAL A 77 -27.19 8.80 20.29
C VAL A 77 -27.28 7.82 21.46
N SER A 78 -28.30 7.96 22.33
CA SER A 78 -28.51 7.08 23.48
C SER A 78 -28.96 5.69 23.05
N VAL A 79 -29.85 5.63 22.05
CA VAL A 79 -30.34 4.39 21.43
C VAL A 79 -29.20 3.66 20.72
N LEU A 80 -28.35 4.38 19.99
CA LEU A 80 -27.22 3.78 19.28
C LEU A 80 -26.13 3.22 20.22
N LYS A 81 -26.14 3.51 21.53
CA LYS A 81 -25.24 2.85 22.49
C LYS A 81 -25.48 1.34 22.57
N SER A 82 -26.72 0.88 22.35
CA SER A 82 -27.06 -0.55 22.35
C SER A 82 -26.99 -1.20 20.98
N ILE A 83 -26.64 -0.45 19.93
CA ILE A 83 -26.46 -0.94 18.56
C ILE A 83 -24.97 -0.82 18.21
N PRO A 84 -24.17 -1.89 18.33
CA PRO A 84 -22.71 -1.81 18.28
C PRO A 84 -22.15 -1.46 16.91
N ASP A 85 -22.91 -1.72 15.85
CA ASP A 85 -22.58 -1.42 14.46
C ASP A 85 -23.86 -1.19 13.62
N PRO A 86 -23.74 -0.56 12.44
CA PRO A 86 -24.90 -0.18 11.66
C PRO A 86 -25.65 -1.33 10.97
N THR A 87 -25.05 -2.52 10.85
CA THR A 87 -25.71 -3.67 10.22
C THR A 87 -26.91 -4.15 11.06
N GLY A 88 -26.89 -3.84 12.36
CA GLY A 88 -28.03 -3.99 13.27
C GLY A 88 -29.24 -3.12 12.92
N ILE A 89 -29.12 -2.21 11.94
CA ILE A 89 -30.18 -1.34 11.41
C ILE A 89 -30.43 -1.73 9.94
N SER A 90 -30.82 -2.98 9.72
CA SER A 90 -31.30 -3.49 8.44
C SER A 90 -32.83 -3.52 8.42
N GLN A 91 -33.45 -3.42 7.24
CA GLN A 91 -34.92 -3.46 7.12
C GLN A 91 -35.46 -4.78 7.71
N GLY A 92 -36.39 -4.67 8.67
CA GLY A 92 -36.98 -5.82 9.38
C GLY A 92 -36.22 -6.27 10.64
N SER A 93 -35.06 -5.68 10.95
CA SER A 93 -34.34 -5.96 12.20
C SER A 93 -34.96 -5.27 13.41
N ALA A 94 -34.77 -5.85 14.60
CA ALA A 94 -35.16 -5.23 15.86
C ALA A 94 -34.53 -3.83 16.03
N GLY A 95 -33.30 -3.62 15.55
CA GLY A 95 -32.61 -2.33 15.64
C GLY A 95 -33.24 -1.22 14.77
N ALA A 96 -33.80 -1.55 13.60
CA ALA A 96 -34.52 -0.58 12.78
C ALA A 96 -35.81 -0.07 13.44
N VAL A 97 -36.52 -0.94 14.19
CA VAL A 97 -37.67 -0.53 15.00
C VAL A 97 -37.21 0.24 16.24
N PHE A 98 -36.09 -0.15 16.83
CA PHE A 98 -35.57 0.44 18.07
C PHE A 98 -35.09 1.89 17.92
N ILE A 99 -34.67 2.30 16.71
CA ILE A 99 -34.29 3.69 16.45
C ILE A 99 -35.48 4.64 16.25
N LEU A 100 -36.67 4.13 15.91
CA LEU A 100 -37.86 4.98 15.78
C LEU A 100 -38.27 5.58 17.14
N SER A 101 -38.72 6.83 17.13
CA SER A 101 -39.26 7.44 18.34
C SER A 101 -40.55 6.75 18.78
N LYS A 102 -40.67 6.53 20.09
CA LYS A 102 -41.92 6.05 20.72
C LYS A 102 -42.97 7.16 20.82
N ILE A 103 -42.56 8.42 20.68
CA ILE A 103 -43.42 9.60 20.72
C ILE A 103 -43.47 10.23 19.33
N SER A 104 -44.66 10.58 18.87
CA SER A 104 -44.89 11.38 17.66
C SER A 104 -46.24 12.07 17.80
N GLY A 105 -46.31 13.33 17.39
CA GLY A 105 -47.57 14.06 17.23
C GLY A 105 -48.37 13.56 16.03
N ASP A 106 -49.51 14.20 15.79
CA ASP A 106 -50.42 13.86 14.68
C ASP A 106 -50.02 14.52 13.35
N ASP A 107 -49.15 15.54 13.43
CA ASP A 107 -48.61 16.26 12.28
C ASP A 107 -47.82 15.35 11.34
N LYS A 108 -47.86 15.65 10.04
CA LYS A 108 -47.13 14.91 9.00
C LYS A 108 -46.36 15.84 8.07
N CYS A 109 -45.13 15.47 7.73
CA CYS A 109 -44.36 16.20 6.72
C CYS A 109 -43.74 15.29 5.67
N GLN A 110 -43.47 15.89 4.52
CA GLN A 110 -42.57 15.34 3.51
C GLN A 110 -41.17 15.92 3.75
N TYR A 111 -40.15 15.16 3.38
CA TYR A 111 -38.79 15.67 3.38
C TYR A 111 -37.98 15.13 2.22
N ALA A 112 -36.98 15.91 1.83
CA ALA A 112 -35.98 15.56 0.84
C ALA A 112 -34.59 15.72 1.46
N ILE A 113 -33.63 14.91 1.01
CA ILE A 113 -32.24 14.99 1.44
C ILE A 113 -31.40 15.38 0.23
N PHE A 114 -30.42 16.24 0.44
CA PHE A 114 -29.51 16.72 -0.60
C PHE A 114 -28.06 16.54 -0.16
N SER A 115 -27.19 16.28 -1.14
CA SER A 115 -25.74 16.20 -0.96
C SER A 115 -25.01 17.50 -1.32
N SER A 116 -25.72 18.56 -1.72
CA SER A 116 -25.13 19.86 -2.03
C SER A 116 -25.97 21.03 -1.52
N ASN A 117 -25.28 22.09 -1.10
CA ASN A 117 -25.91 23.34 -0.67
C ASN A 117 -26.68 24.04 -1.80
N ALA A 118 -26.20 23.92 -3.04
CA ALA A 118 -26.86 24.52 -4.20
C ALA A 118 -28.23 23.86 -4.45
N ALA A 119 -28.28 22.53 -4.47
CA ALA A 119 -29.51 21.77 -4.63
C ALA A 119 -30.51 22.01 -3.50
N SER A 120 -30.04 22.03 -2.24
CA SER A 120 -30.92 22.32 -1.09
C SER A 120 -31.48 23.74 -1.13
N THR A 121 -30.67 24.72 -1.53
CA THR A 121 -31.13 26.12 -1.68
C THR A 121 -32.14 26.26 -2.82
N ASN A 122 -31.95 25.53 -3.92
CA ASN A 122 -32.92 25.47 -5.01
C ASN A 122 -34.26 24.90 -4.52
N TYR A 123 -34.24 23.77 -3.81
CA TYR A 123 -35.44 23.19 -3.19
C TYR A 123 -36.14 24.19 -2.27
N GLN A 124 -35.40 24.90 -1.41
CA GLN A 124 -36.01 25.89 -0.51
C GLN A 124 -36.80 26.95 -1.28
N LYS A 125 -36.25 27.46 -2.39
CA LYS A 125 -36.86 28.51 -3.21
C LYS A 125 -38.00 27.99 -4.07
N THR A 126 -37.79 26.88 -4.80
CA THR A 126 -38.67 26.44 -5.87
C THR A 126 -39.55 25.24 -5.50
N GLY A 127 -39.16 24.49 -4.46
CA GLY A 127 -39.75 23.19 -4.13
C GLY A 127 -39.26 22.04 -5.02
N SER A 128 -38.33 22.29 -5.95
CA SER A 128 -37.81 21.24 -6.83
C SER A 128 -37.02 20.18 -6.05
N THR A 129 -37.41 18.92 -6.22
CA THR A 129 -36.75 17.73 -5.61
C THR A 129 -35.87 16.97 -6.60
N THR A 130 -35.68 17.47 -7.83
CA THR A 130 -34.97 16.77 -8.91
C THR A 130 -33.53 16.40 -8.55
N GLU A 131 -32.87 17.23 -7.74
CA GLU A 131 -31.49 17.01 -7.30
C GLU A 131 -31.40 16.40 -5.88
N ALA A 132 -32.53 15.94 -5.33
CA ALA A 132 -32.54 15.24 -4.05
C ALA A 132 -31.88 13.87 -4.19
N CYS A 133 -30.97 13.55 -3.28
CA CYS A 133 -30.35 12.23 -3.20
C CYS A 133 -31.25 11.20 -2.49
N PHE A 134 -32.27 11.66 -1.77
CA PHE A 134 -33.34 10.85 -1.20
C PHE A 134 -34.62 11.68 -1.06
N LEU A 135 -35.77 11.06 -1.29
CA LEU A 135 -37.07 11.72 -1.22
C LEU A 135 -38.07 10.84 -0.46
N GLN A 136 -38.73 11.42 0.55
CA GLN A 136 -39.84 10.82 1.26
C GLN A 136 -41.13 11.54 0.88
N GLU A 137 -41.80 11.04 -0.16
CA GLU A 137 -43.03 11.63 -0.70
C GLU A 137 -44.25 11.34 0.15
N THR A 138 -44.33 10.20 0.84
CA THR A 138 -45.45 9.93 1.74
C THR A 138 -45.28 10.77 3.01
N PRO A 139 -46.24 11.64 3.38
CA PRO A 139 -46.16 12.40 4.63
C PRO A 139 -46.19 11.47 5.85
N LEU A 140 -45.24 11.64 6.77
CA LEU A 140 -45.10 10.83 7.99
C LEU A 140 -44.92 11.73 9.22
N SER A 141 -45.32 11.23 10.40
CA SER A 141 -45.12 11.90 11.70
C SER A 141 -43.79 11.54 12.37
N LYS A 142 -43.15 10.46 11.92
CA LYS A 142 -41.80 10.07 12.33
C LYS A 142 -41.18 9.18 11.28
N ASP A 143 -39.85 9.24 11.21
CA ASP A 143 -39.09 8.38 10.32
C ASP A 143 -37.68 8.17 10.89
N ALA A 144 -37.07 7.05 10.58
CA ALA A 144 -35.68 6.78 10.92
C ALA A 144 -35.08 5.85 9.88
N LYS A 145 -33.97 6.27 9.27
CA LYS A 145 -33.30 5.46 8.24
C LYS A 145 -31.79 5.51 8.40
N ARG A 146 -31.17 4.51 7.78
CA ARG A 146 -29.73 4.41 7.57
C ARG A 146 -29.42 4.72 6.12
N LEU A 147 -28.54 5.70 5.91
CA LEU A 147 -27.91 5.97 4.63
C LEU A 147 -26.50 5.38 4.66
N SER A 148 -26.06 4.81 3.55
CA SER A 148 -24.73 4.22 3.42
C SER A 148 -24.12 4.60 2.07
N THR A 149 -22.80 4.76 2.03
CA THR A 149 -22.08 5.22 0.83
C THR A 149 -22.21 4.26 -0.36
N ASP A 150 -22.51 2.99 -0.11
CA ASP A 150 -22.76 1.96 -1.13
C ASP A 150 -24.18 2.00 -1.70
N LYS A 151 -25.14 2.60 -1.00
CA LYS A 151 -26.58 2.59 -1.37
C LYS A 151 -27.18 3.97 -1.60
N SER A 152 -26.47 5.03 -1.23
CA SER A 152 -26.97 6.39 -1.30
C SER A 152 -25.91 7.36 -1.81
N THR A 153 -26.34 8.27 -2.69
CA THR A 153 -25.53 9.40 -3.16
C THR A 153 -25.51 10.56 -2.16
N CYS A 154 -26.27 10.48 -1.06
CA CYS A 154 -26.36 11.55 -0.06
C CYS A 154 -25.05 11.81 0.69
N LEU A 155 -24.15 10.82 0.76
CA LEU A 155 -22.90 10.89 1.51
C LEU A 155 -21.68 11.28 0.65
N GLN A 156 -21.91 11.90 -0.50
CA GLN A 156 -20.84 12.34 -1.41
C GLN A 156 -20.16 13.65 -0.96
N SER A 157 -20.76 14.37 -0.02
CA SER A 157 -20.25 15.63 0.52
C SER A 157 -19.90 15.47 2.00
N ASN A 158 -19.19 16.46 2.55
CA ASN A 158 -18.87 16.52 3.97
C ASN A 158 -20.05 16.98 4.83
N ALA A 159 -21.23 17.20 4.26
CA ALA A 159 -22.45 17.49 5.01
C ALA A 159 -23.67 17.01 4.22
N ILE A 160 -24.80 16.92 4.92
CA ILE A 160 -26.09 16.55 4.35
C ILE A 160 -27.07 17.68 4.65
N TRP A 161 -27.98 17.97 3.73
CA TRP A 161 -29.04 18.95 3.91
C TRP A 161 -30.40 18.27 3.90
N PHE A 162 -31.17 18.45 4.96
CA PHE A 162 -32.56 17.99 5.05
C PHE A 162 -33.49 19.15 4.71
N GLY A 163 -34.23 19.01 3.62
CA GLY A 163 -35.31 19.91 3.24
C GLY A 163 -36.64 19.40 3.75
N PHE A 164 -37.37 20.24 4.47
CA PHE A 164 -38.71 19.93 4.96
C PHE A 164 -39.74 20.85 4.32
N GLU A 165 -40.91 20.30 4.01
CA GLU A 165 -42.08 21.05 3.61
C GLU A 165 -43.24 20.69 4.53
N SER A 166 -43.76 21.70 5.25
CA SER A 166 -44.94 21.52 6.08
C SER A 166 -46.19 21.39 5.21
N LYS A 167 -46.93 20.29 5.38
CA LYS A 167 -48.26 20.10 4.77
C LYS A 167 -49.40 20.55 5.69
N ASN A 168 -49.09 21.07 6.87
CA ASN A 168 -50.09 21.62 7.77
C ASN A 168 -50.66 22.92 7.21
N TRP A 169 -51.99 23.02 7.21
CA TRP A 169 -52.71 24.16 6.65
C TRP A 169 -52.76 25.36 7.61
N ILE A 170 -52.73 25.11 8.93
CA ILE A 170 -53.07 26.13 9.95
C ILE A 170 -52.03 26.19 11.09
N MET A 171 -51.53 25.05 11.60
CA MET A 171 -50.68 25.02 12.79
C MET A 171 -49.19 24.92 12.48
N LYS A 172 -48.37 25.47 13.38
CA LYS A 172 -46.92 25.31 13.37
C LYS A 172 -46.56 23.87 13.76
N GLN A 173 -45.52 23.34 13.12
CA GLN A 173 -45.05 21.98 13.33
C GLN A 173 -43.68 22.01 14.00
N LYS A 174 -43.48 21.26 15.09
CA LYS A 174 -42.17 21.08 15.71
C LYS A 174 -41.48 19.84 15.12
N ILE A 175 -40.36 20.05 14.45
CA ILE A 175 -39.52 18.99 13.87
C ILE A 175 -38.29 18.81 14.75
N VAL A 176 -38.05 17.56 15.15
CA VAL A 176 -36.78 17.13 15.74
C VAL A 176 -36.03 16.31 14.71
N LEU A 177 -34.85 16.78 14.31
CA LEU A 177 -33.93 16.08 13.44
C LEU A 177 -32.68 15.68 14.23
N GLU A 178 -32.41 14.38 14.28
CA GLU A 178 -31.19 13.82 14.82
C GLU A 178 -30.44 13.04 13.73
N VAL A 179 -29.14 13.26 13.61
CA VAL A 179 -28.28 12.61 12.61
C VAL A 179 -26.97 12.19 13.27
N VAL A 180 -26.62 10.92 13.17
CA VAL A 180 -25.42 10.35 13.79
C VAL A 180 -24.59 9.61 12.74
N PRO A 181 -23.35 10.04 12.46
CA PRO A 181 -22.46 9.33 11.54
C PRO A 181 -21.82 8.09 12.16
N TRP A 182 -21.60 7.08 11.32
CA TRP A 182 -20.72 5.95 11.60
C TRP A 182 -19.39 6.13 10.86
N VAL A 183 -18.30 6.05 11.61
CA VAL A 183 -16.95 6.31 11.12
C VAL A 183 -16.15 5.02 11.10
N ASP A 184 -15.64 4.63 9.93
CA ASP A 184 -14.76 3.48 9.76
C ASP A 184 -13.33 3.79 10.25
N TYR A 185 -12.73 2.89 11.03
CA TYR A 185 -11.40 3.10 11.62
C TYR A 185 -10.28 3.18 10.58
N LYS A 186 -10.39 2.48 9.46
CA LYS A 186 -9.36 2.50 8.41
C LYS A 186 -9.52 3.76 7.56
N LEU A 187 -10.74 4.07 7.13
CA LEU A 187 -11.02 5.21 6.27
C LEU A 187 -10.85 6.55 6.98
N SER A 188 -11.11 6.61 8.29
CA SER A 188 -10.88 7.82 9.11
C SER A 188 -9.42 8.27 9.15
N ARG A 189 -8.46 7.40 8.81
CA ARG A 189 -7.05 7.79 8.65
C ARG A 189 -6.78 8.67 7.42
N GLY A 190 -7.76 8.85 6.53
CA GLY A 190 -7.68 9.81 5.42
C GLY A 190 -6.84 9.38 4.21
N TRP A 191 -6.51 8.09 4.10
CA TRP A 191 -5.71 7.54 3.00
C TRP A 191 -6.56 7.21 1.75
N SER A 192 -7.08 8.24 1.08
CA SER A 192 -7.81 8.11 -0.18
C SER A 192 -6.92 7.54 -1.31
N ALA A 193 -7.53 7.05 -2.40
CA ALA A 193 -6.76 6.59 -3.57
C ALA A 193 -5.86 7.70 -4.15
N SER A 194 -6.35 8.94 -4.21
CA SER A 194 -5.58 10.11 -4.65
C SER A 194 -4.40 10.40 -3.72
N ASN A 195 -4.62 10.39 -2.41
CA ASN A 195 -3.58 10.65 -1.41
C ASN A 195 -2.47 9.57 -1.46
N ARG A 196 -2.87 8.30 -1.59
CA ARG A 196 -1.93 7.18 -1.74
C ARG A 196 -1.10 7.29 -3.02
N LYS A 197 -1.76 7.63 -4.15
CA LYS A 197 -1.08 7.85 -5.43
C LYS A 197 -0.03 8.96 -5.33
N ASN A 198 -0.36 10.07 -4.66
CA ASN A 198 0.57 11.18 -4.46
C ASN A 198 1.83 10.76 -3.68
N ILE A 199 1.69 9.96 -2.61
CA ILE A 199 2.84 9.43 -1.85
C ILE A 199 3.71 8.49 -2.70
N ILE A 200 3.08 7.61 -3.49
CA ILE A 200 3.82 6.72 -4.41
C ILE A 200 4.60 7.54 -5.43
N GLU A 201 3.99 8.55 -6.04
CA GLU A 201 4.65 9.44 -7.00
C GLU A 201 5.82 10.20 -6.37
N GLN A 202 5.66 10.71 -5.14
CA GLN A 202 6.77 11.32 -4.40
C GLN A 202 7.91 10.33 -4.16
N CYS A 203 7.60 9.10 -3.72
CA CYS A 203 8.60 8.06 -3.51
C CYS A 203 9.41 7.74 -4.78
N LYS A 204 8.75 7.70 -5.95
CA LYS A 204 9.41 7.45 -7.25
C LYS A 204 10.47 8.49 -7.61
N THR A 205 10.37 9.70 -7.07
CA THR A 205 11.39 10.75 -7.27
C THR A 205 12.64 10.57 -6.40
N SER A 206 12.61 9.64 -5.44
CA SER A 206 13.77 9.39 -4.58
C SER A 206 14.94 8.78 -5.37
N THR A 207 16.16 9.14 -4.97
CA THR A 207 17.40 8.61 -5.57
C THR A 207 17.52 7.09 -5.47
N MET A 208 16.83 6.47 -4.50
CA MET A 208 16.77 5.02 -4.34
C MET A 208 15.82 4.40 -5.36
N ALA A 209 14.59 4.92 -5.49
CA ALA A 209 13.62 4.44 -6.47
C ALA A 209 14.13 4.59 -7.91
N GLN A 210 14.81 5.70 -8.23
CA GLN A 210 15.36 5.96 -9.56
C GLN A 210 16.45 4.97 -10.00
N LYS A 211 17.09 4.25 -9.06
CA LYS A 211 18.08 3.21 -9.37
C LYS A 211 17.43 1.88 -9.73
N MET A 212 16.15 1.70 -9.41
CA MET A 212 15.39 0.49 -9.68
C MET A 212 14.83 0.52 -11.09
N THR A 213 14.73 -0.63 -11.73
CA THR A 213 14.08 -0.75 -13.04
C THR A 213 12.56 -0.68 -12.90
N ASN A 214 12.02 -1.20 -11.80
CA ASN A 214 10.65 -0.99 -11.38
C ASN A 214 10.62 -0.66 -9.88
N SER A 215 10.17 0.55 -9.55
CA SER A 215 10.09 1.03 -8.17
C SER A 215 8.69 0.91 -7.54
N ASP A 216 7.73 0.30 -8.24
CA ASP A 216 6.32 0.26 -7.79
C ASP A 216 6.18 -0.50 -6.47
N ASP A 217 6.65 -1.73 -6.40
CA ASP A 217 6.59 -2.55 -5.18
C ASP A 217 7.34 -1.90 -4.01
N PHE A 218 8.49 -1.28 -4.30
CA PHE A 218 9.26 -0.51 -3.33
C PHE A 218 8.43 0.66 -2.77
N CYS A 219 7.81 1.46 -3.64
CA CYS A 219 7.05 2.62 -3.22
C CYS A 219 5.71 2.28 -2.59
N VAL A 220 5.11 1.14 -2.93
CA VAL A 220 3.94 0.59 -2.21
C VAL A 220 4.35 0.17 -0.80
N CYS A 221 5.48 -0.51 -0.63
CA CYS A 221 5.99 -0.84 0.70
C CYS A 221 6.22 0.42 1.55
N VAL A 222 6.85 1.45 0.98
CA VAL A 222 7.08 2.73 1.69
C VAL A 222 5.76 3.38 2.08
N LEU A 223 4.78 3.41 1.16
CA LEU A 223 3.44 3.90 1.43
C LEU A 223 2.82 3.14 2.62
N ASP A 224 2.87 1.81 2.64
CA ASP A 224 2.28 1.00 3.71
C ASP A 224 2.89 1.33 5.08
N LYS A 225 4.22 1.51 5.17
CA LYS A 225 4.87 1.94 6.41
C LYS A 225 4.41 3.33 6.87
N ILE A 226 4.26 4.27 5.93
CA ILE A 226 3.73 5.61 6.21
C ILE A 226 2.28 5.51 6.70
N GLN A 227 1.44 4.73 6.01
CA GLN A 227 0.02 4.55 6.34
C GLN A 227 -0.17 3.95 7.74
N ASN A 228 0.69 3.01 8.13
CA ASN A 228 0.65 2.38 9.44
C ASN A 228 1.06 3.35 10.56
N LYS A 229 2.06 4.20 10.32
CA LYS A 229 2.56 5.14 11.33
C LYS A 229 1.73 6.40 11.48
N TYR A 230 1.20 6.94 10.38
CA TYR A 230 0.54 8.25 10.36
C TYR A 230 -0.86 8.17 9.74
N THR A 231 -1.77 9.04 10.18
CA THR A 231 -2.89 9.48 9.35
C THR A 231 -2.36 10.37 8.22
N HIS A 232 -3.14 10.52 7.15
CA HIS A 232 -2.76 11.42 6.06
C HIS A 232 -2.59 12.87 6.55
N SER A 233 -3.47 13.34 7.44
CA SER A 233 -3.40 14.71 7.96
C SER A 233 -2.13 14.94 8.79
N GLU A 234 -1.77 13.99 9.66
CA GLU A 234 -0.54 14.07 10.45
C GLU A 234 0.69 14.08 9.54
N PHE A 235 0.75 13.18 8.54
CA PHE A 235 1.88 13.12 7.63
C PHE A 235 2.06 14.42 6.83
N GLN A 236 0.96 15.06 6.41
CA GLN A 236 1.02 16.33 5.68
C GLN A 236 1.50 17.50 6.54
N LYS A 237 1.26 17.45 7.85
CA LYS A 237 1.68 18.48 8.81
C LYS A 237 3.15 18.36 9.24
N LEU A 238 3.78 17.23 8.96
CA LEU A 238 5.22 17.06 9.20
C LEU A 238 6.03 18.08 8.40
N LEU A 239 7.15 18.51 8.99
CA LEU A 239 8.13 19.34 8.30
C LEU A 239 8.69 18.60 7.07
N LYS A 240 9.21 19.36 6.10
CA LYS A 240 9.79 18.77 4.89
C LYS A 240 10.92 17.80 5.23
N GLU A 241 11.73 18.14 6.22
CA GLU A 241 12.85 17.34 6.71
C GLU A 241 12.38 16.04 7.36
N GLU A 242 11.28 16.09 8.13
CA GLU A 242 10.67 14.91 8.76
C GLU A 242 10.07 13.97 7.73
N ARG A 243 9.38 14.50 6.71
CA ARG A 243 8.88 13.71 5.58
C ARG A 243 10.02 13.06 4.81
N ASN A 244 11.07 13.82 4.49
CA ASN A 244 12.26 13.30 3.82
C ASN A 244 12.91 12.18 4.64
N LYS A 245 13.02 12.36 5.96
CA LYS A 245 13.53 11.33 6.87
C LYS A 245 12.63 10.09 6.87
N ALA A 246 11.31 10.26 6.92
CA ALA A 246 10.36 9.15 6.86
C ALA A 246 10.51 8.34 5.56
N PHE A 247 10.56 9.01 4.40
CA PHE A 247 10.82 8.34 3.12
C PHE A 247 12.16 7.60 3.12
N LYS A 248 13.21 8.20 3.67
CA LYS A 248 14.55 7.57 3.74
C LYS A 248 14.55 6.34 4.65
N ASP A 249 14.03 6.45 5.86
CA ASP A 249 14.04 5.37 6.85
C ASP A 249 13.17 4.19 6.40
N PHE A 250 11.95 4.48 5.92
CA PHE A 250 11.07 3.45 5.38
C PHE A 250 11.59 2.88 4.07
N GLY A 251 12.21 3.71 3.22
CA GLY A 251 12.91 3.26 2.03
C GLY A 251 14.02 2.26 2.37
N ASN A 252 14.89 2.58 3.32
CA ASN A 252 15.94 1.65 3.77
C ASN A 252 15.37 0.34 4.30
N SER A 253 14.29 0.40 5.09
CA SER A 253 13.58 -0.79 5.57
C SER A 253 13.03 -1.63 4.42
N CYS A 254 12.28 -1.01 3.51
CA CYS A 254 11.64 -1.68 2.37
C CYS A 254 12.67 -2.23 1.38
N PHE A 255 13.79 -1.56 1.19
CA PHE A 255 14.89 -2.07 0.38
C PHE A 255 15.57 -3.27 1.05
N GLY A 256 15.74 -3.23 2.38
CA GLY A 256 16.27 -4.35 3.16
C GLY A 256 15.35 -5.57 3.22
N GLU A 257 14.04 -5.40 3.03
CA GLU A 257 13.11 -6.50 2.86
C GLU A 257 13.53 -7.34 1.64
N SER A 258 13.71 -8.64 1.87
CA SER A 258 14.49 -9.53 0.98
C SER A 258 13.91 -9.67 -0.42
N SER A 259 12.59 -9.53 -0.61
CA SER A 259 11.96 -9.63 -1.93
C SER A 259 12.33 -8.47 -2.85
N VAL A 260 12.23 -7.22 -2.37
CA VAL A 260 12.47 -6.00 -3.16
C VAL A 260 13.97 -5.83 -3.46
N SER A 261 14.84 -6.11 -2.49
CA SER A 261 16.29 -6.09 -2.75
C SER A 261 16.68 -7.18 -3.74
N ASN A 262 16.19 -8.42 -3.59
CA ASN A 262 16.59 -9.52 -4.45
C ASN A 262 16.24 -9.27 -5.92
N THR A 263 15.03 -8.76 -6.21
CA THR A 263 14.64 -8.41 -7.58
C THR A 263 15.51 -7.30 -8.14
N THR A 264 15.77 -6.24 -7.35
CA THR A 264 16.63 -5.12 -7.76
C THR A 264 18.03 -5.59 -8.15
N TYR A 265 18.67 -6.43 -7.32
CA TYR A 265 20.01 -6.93 -7.64
C TYR A 265 20.00 -7.96 -8.77
N ALA A 266 18.94 -8.75 -8.95
CA ALA A 266 18.81 -9.65 -10.09
C ALA A 266 18.72 -8.87 -11.42
N ASP A 267 17.94 -7.79 -11.46
CA ASP A 267 17.84 -6.91 -12.62
C ASP A 267 19.16 -6.20 -12.92
N ALA A 268 19.85 -5.71 -11.88
CA ALA A 268 21.17 -5.11 -12.03
C ALA A 268 22.20 -6.09 -12.63
N ARG A 269 22.17 -7.37 -12.25
CA ARG A 269 23.02 -8.42 -12.85
C ARG A 269 22.68 -8.66 -14.31
N LYS A 270 21.40 -8.74 -14.65
CA LYS A 270 20.94 -8.91 -16.04
C LYS A 270 21.42 -7.76 -16.93
N GLN A 271 21.28 -6.53 -16.44
CA GLN A 271 21.78 -5.33 -17.14
C GLN A 271 23.30 -5.36 -17.29
N ALA A 272 24.04 -5.68 -16.22
CA ALA A 272 25.49 -5.79 -16.28
C ALA A 272 25.94 -6.82 -17.33
N SER A 273 25.29 -7.98 -17.38
CA SER A 273 25.55 -9.02 -18.38
C SER A 273 25.26 -8.54 -19.81
N GLN A 274 24.13 -7.86 -20.03
CA GLN A 274 23.79 -7.30 -21.34
C GLN A 274 24.78 -6.23 -21.80
N LEU A 275 25.17 -5.32 -20.90
CA LEU A 275 26.17 -4.29 -21.16
C LEU A 275 27.54 -4.91 -21.50
N ALA A 276 27.96 -5.93 -20.76
CA ALA A 276 29.20 -6.65 -21.04
C ALA A 276 29.17 -7.33 -22.43
N LYS A 277 28.05 -7.96 -22.81
CA LYS A 277 27.86 -8.54 -24.16
C LYS A 277 27.93 -7.50 -25.28
N GLN A 278 27.58 -6.24 -24.99
CA GLN A 278 27.69 -5.12 -25.93
C GLN A 278 29.09 -4.48 -25.93
N GLY A 279 30.06 -5.01 -25.19
CA GLY A 279 31.40 -4.42 -25.02
C GLY A 279 31.44 -3.20 -24.09
N LYS A 280 30.32 -2.82 -23.48
CA LYS A 280 30.19 -1.66 -22.58
C LYS A 280 30.64 -2.00 -21.15
N HIS A 281 31.89 -2.46 -21.02
CA HIS A 281 32.42 -2.96 -19.76
C HIS A 281 32.48 -1.91 -18.63
N GLY A 282 32.68 -0.63 -18.94
CA GLY A 282 32.65 0.44 -17.93
C GLY A 282 31.28 0.61 -17.25
N GLU A 283 30.20 0.51 -18.03
CA GLU A 283 28.84 0.56 -17.51
C GLU A 283 28.49 -0.72 -16.73
N ALA A 284 28.93 -1.89 -17.23
CA ALA A 284 28.77 -3.16 -16.53
C ALA A 284 29.46 -3.16 -15.15
N ILE A 285 30.70 -2.65 -15.08
CA ILE A 285 31.44 -2.45 -13.82
C ILE A 285 30.63 -1.60 -12.85
N THR A 286 30.01 -0.51 -13.31
CA THR A 286 29.23 0.38 -12.45
C THR A 286 28.06 -0.36 -11.77
N LYS A 287 27.36 -1.20 -12.52
CA LYS A 287 26.25 -2.03 -12.00
C LYS A 287 26.75 -3.11 -11.02
N LEU A 288 27.85 -3.79 -11.35
CA LEU A 288 28.43 -4.84 -10.49
C LEU A 288 29.00 -4.28 -9.18
N LYS A 289 29.63 -3.10 -9.22
CA LYS A 289 30.11 -2.42 -8.01
C LYS A 289 28.99 -2.07 -7.05
N MET A 290 27.82 -1.65 -7.53
CA MET A 290 26.66 -1.41 -6.67
C MET A 290 26.32 -2.68 -5.87
N ILE A 291 26.12 -3.80 -6.57
CA ILE A 291 25.75 -5.10 -5.97
C ILE A 291 26.79 -5.53 -4.92
N ILE A 292 28.08 -5.42 -5.26
CA ILE A 292 29.18 -5.85 -4.41
C ILE A 292 29.33 -4.94 -3.18
N ASN A 293 29.30 -3.62 -3.37
CA ASN A 293 29.43 -2.66 -2.28
C ASN A 293 28.28 -2.74 -1.27
N ASP A 294 27.08 -3.13 -1.73
CA ASP A 294 25.91 -3.34 -0.88
C ASP A 294 25.95 -4.71 -0.14
N GLY A 295 27.05 -5.47 -0.27
CA GLY A 295 27.26 -6.76 0.40
C GLY A 295 26.41 -7.89 -0.19
N LYS A 296 25.93 -7.75 -1.43
CA LYS A 296 25.05 -8.72 -2.10
C LYS A 296 25.70 -9.43 -3.27
N GLY A 297 27.01 -9.27 -3.44
CA GLY A 297 27.80 -9.93 -4.47
C GLY A 297 27.83 -11.45 -4.31
N LYS A 298 27.59 -12.17 -5.40
CA LYS A 298 27.81 -13.60 -5.56
C LYS A 298 29.13 -13.84 -6.27
N VAL A 299 29.66 -15.06 -6.18
CA VAL A 299 30.89 -15.50 -6.86
C VAL A 299 30.92 -15.08 -8.34
N GLN A 300 29.80 -15.28 -9.05
CA GLN A 300 29.67 -14.92 -10.46
C GLN A 300 29.75 -13.40 -10.71
N ASP A 301 29.34 -12.56 -9.75
CA ASP A 301 29.46 -11.10 -9.85
C ASP A 301 30.92 -10.67 -9.76
N TYR A 302 31.71 -11.30 -8.88
CA TYR A 302 33.15 -11.08 -8.75
C TYR A 302 33.91 -11.56 -10.00
N ASN A 303 33.52 -12.70 -10.56
CA ASN A 303 34.07 -13.16 -11.84
C ASN A 303 33.75 -12.15 -12.95
N ALA A 304 32.48 -11.75 -13.10
CA ALA A 304 32.04 -10.83 -14.16
C ALA A 304 32.70 -9.44 -14.07
N ILE A 305 32.86 -8.89 -12.86
CA ILE A 305 33.52 -7.59 -12.68
C ILE A 305 35.03 -7.72 -12.91
N GLY A 306 35.63 -8.84 -12.50
CA GLY A 306 37.03 -9.18 -12.77
C GLY A 306 37.31 -9.24 -14.26
N THR A 307 36.52 -10.00 -15.02
CA THR A 307 36.60 -10.07 -16.49
C THR A 307 36.40 -8.69 -17.12
N SER A 308 35.43 -7.89 -16.66
CA SER A 308 35.23 -6.54 -17.20
C SER A 308 36.44 -5.62 -16.92
N TYR A 309 37.11 -5.77 -15.77
CA TYR A 309 38.35 -5.04 -15.51
C TYR A 309 39.53 -5.52 -16.37
N LEU A 310 39.63 -6.82 -16.65
CA LEU A 310 40.61 -7.36 -17.61
C LEU A 310 40.43 -6.72 -18.99
N LEU A 311 39.20 -6.76 -19.50
CA LEU A 311 38.87 -6.24 -20.84
C LEU A 311 38.99 -4.72 -20.95
N THR A 312 38.97 -4.00 -19.83
CA THR A 312 39.26 -2.56 -19.76
C THR A 312 40.70 -2.24 -19.34
N LYS A 313 41.60 -3.21 -19.36
CA LYS A 313 43.05 -3.06 -19.05
C LYS A 313 43.36 -2.55 -17.63
N GLN A 314 42.45 -2.77 -16.68
CA GLN A 314 42.60 -2.38 -15.27
C GLN A 314 43.01 -3.60 -14.42
N TYR A 315 44.15 -4.21 -14.74
CA TYR A 315 44.52 -5.54 -14.24
C TYR A 315 44.65 -5.63 -12.72
N GLY A 316 45.22 -4.62 -12.06
CA GLY A 316 45.28 -4.59 -10.58
C GLY A 316 43.90 -4.63 -9.90
N LYS A 317 42.88 -4.00 -10.52
CA LYS A 317 41.49 -4.07 -10.03
C LYS A 317 40.87 -5.44 -10.34
N ALA A 318 41.16 -6.01 -11.51
CA ALA A 318 40.72 -7.35 -11.85
C ALA A 318 41.24 -8.37 -10.83
N ILE A 319 42.54 -8.35 -10.52
CA ILE A 319 43.17 -9.21 -9.51
C ILE A 319 42.44 -9.07 -8.18
N LYS A 320 42.23 -7.83 -7.70
CA LYS A 320 41.54 -7.59 -6.43
C LYS A 320 40.17 -8.28 -6.39
N PHE A 321 39.29 -8.00 -7.35
CA PHE A 321 37.94 -8.55 -7.32
C PHE A 321 37.90 -10.07 -7.57
N LEU A 322 38.80 -10.60 -8.39
CA LEU A 322 38.90 -12.05 -8.61
C LEU A 322 39.39 -12.78 -7.36
N GLN A 323 40.37 -12.23 -6.63
CA GLN A 323 40.77 -12.74 -5.32
C GLN A 323 39.63 -12.65 -4.30
N ASP A 324 38.87 -11.55 -4.30
CA ASP A 324 37.70 -11.42 -3.43
C ASP A 324 36.66 -12.51 -3.72
N GLY A 325 36.44 -12.83 -5.01
CA GLY A 325 35.56 -13.94 -5.43
C GLY A 325 36.11 -15.33 -5.09
N GLU A 326 37.42 -15.56 -5.27
CA GLU A 326 38.09 -16.81 -4.88
C GLU A 326 37.98 -17.07 -3.38
N ARG A 327 38.01 -16.01 -2.55
CA ARG A 327 37.78 -16.15 -1.10
C ARG A 327 36.34 -16.52 -0.74
N LEU A 328 35.36 -16.25 -1.61
CA LEU A 328 33.97 -16.67 -1.40
C LEU A 328 33.73 -18.12 -1.83
N ASP A 329 34.38 -18.53 -2.91
CA ASP A 329 34.33 -19.90 -3.42
C ASP A 329 35.65 -20.19 -4.14
N ASP A 330 36.50 -20.97 -3.47
CA ASP A 330 37.80 -21.35 -3.98
C ASP A 330 37.72 -22.54 -4.95
N THR A 331 36.53 -23.04 -5.27
CA THR A 331 36.33 -24.14 -6.22
C THR A 331 35.99 -23.65 -7.62
N GLU A 332 35.54 -22.39 -7.77
CA GLU A 332 35.15 -21.79 -9.04
C GLU A 332 36.35 -21.62 -10.00
N LEU A 333 36.45 -22.51 -11.00
CA LEU A 333 37.57 -22.53 -11.94
C LEU A 333 37.60 -21.34 -12.90
N LEU A 334 36.44 -20.74 -13.22
CA LEU A 334 36.41 -19.53 -14.06
C LEU A 334 37.13 -18.35 -13.38
N ILE A 335 36.96 -18.21 -12.05
CA ILE A 335 37.65 -17.17 -11.29
C ILE A 335 39.16 -17.40 -11.35
N LYS A 336 39.60 -18.64 -11.15
CA LYS A 336 41.03 -18.99 -11.15
C LYS A 336 41.67 -18.76 -12.52
N LEU A 337 40.97 -19.14 -13.59
CA LEU A 337 41.43 -18.89 -14.94
C LEU A 337 41.56 -17.39 -15.21
N ASN A 338 40.53 -16.61 -14.89
CA ASN A 338 40.58 -15.16 -15.02
C ASN A 338 41.64 -14.52 -14.12
N LEU A 339 41.92 -15.08 -12.95
CA LEU A 339 42.99 -14.61 -12.07
C LEU A 339 44.37 -14.92 -12.66
N ALA A 340 44.55 -16.07 -13.31
CA ALA A 340 45.76 -16.39 -14.07
C ALA A 340 45.97 -15.39 -15.22
N HIS A 341 44.93 -15.09 -15.99
CA HIS A 341 44.95 -14.06 -17.03
C HIS A 341 45.33 -12.69 -16.44
N ALA A 342 44.73 -12.32 -15.32
CA ALA A 342 44.97 -11.03 -14.67
C ALA A 342 46.41 -10.89 -14.15
N TYR A 343 47.00 -11.96 -13.59
CA TYR A 343 48.41 -11.95 -13.24
C TYR A 343 49.31 -11.87 -14.46
N LEU A 344 49.00 -12.60 -15.53
CA LEU A 344 49.78 -12.62 -16.76
C LEU A 344 49.83 -11.23 -17.41
N LEU A 345 48.67 -10.59 -17.51
CA LEU A 345 48.51 -9.25 -18.09
C LEU A 345 49.02 -8.12 -17.18
N ASN A 346 49.30 -8.42 -15.91
CA ASN A 346 49.90 -7.51 -14.94
C ASN A 346 51.38 -7.86 -14.67
N ASP A 347 52.08 -8.40 -15.69
CA ASP A 347 53.51 -8.74 -15.68
C ASP A 347 53.96 -9.68 -14.54
N ASN A 348 53.03 -10.46 -14.00
CA ASN A 348 53.29 -11.43 -12.93
C ASN A 348 53.21 -12.86 -13.47
N TYR A 349 54.08 -13.14 -14.44
CA TYR A 349 54.16 -14.46 -15.09
C TYR A 349 54.37 -15.60 -14.09
N LYS A 350 55.16 -15.40 -13.03
CA LYS A 350 55.42 -16.43 -12.01
C LYS A 350 54.12 -16.92 -11.36
N SER A 351 53.24 -15.99 -10.99
CA SER A 351 51.95 -16.33 -10.35
C SER A 351 50.98 -16.90 -11.37
N ALA A 352 50.91 -16.33 -12.56
CA ALA A 352 50.08 -16.84 -13.65
C ALA A 352 50.43 -18.29 -14.01
N LYS A 353 51.72 -18.58 -14.24
CA LYS A 353 52.25 -19.91 -14.57
C LYS A 353 51.86 -20.96 -13.54
N ALA A 354 51.91 -20.62 -12.25
CA ALA A 354 51.56 -21.55 -11.18
C ALA A 354 50.08 -21.99 -11.29
N ILE A 355 49.18 -21.06 -11.61
CA ILE A 355 47.76 -21.35 -11.76
C ILE A 355 47.50 -22.14 -13.04
N TYR A 356 48.03 -21.70 -14.20
CA TYR A 356 47.84 -22.42 -15.47
C TYR A 356 48.28 -23.88 -15.38
N LYS A 357 49.45 -24.16 -14.78
CA LYS A 357 49.93 -25.53 -14.60
C LYS A 357 49.06 -26.36 -13.66
N LYS A 358 48.56 -25.76 -12.58
CA LYS A 358 47.79 -26.48 -11.56
C LYS A 358 46.47 -27.03 -12.11
N TYR A 359 45.83 -26.32 -13.03
CA TYR A 359 44.48 -26.63 -13.50
C TYR A 359 44.38 -27.09 -14.95
N GLN A 360 45.51 -27.21 -15.67
CA GLN A 360 45.54 -27.54 -17.11
C GLN A 360 44.76 -28.80 -17.53
N ASN A 361 44.61 -29.79 -16.63
CA ASN A 361 43.91 -31.05 -16.91
C ASN A 361 42.44 -31.04 -16.47
N GLN A 362 41.88 -29.88 -16.12
CA GLN A 362 40.50 -29.75 -15.65
C GLN A 362 39.61 -29.05 -16.68
N ASN A 363 38.30 -29.24 -16.53
CA ASN A 363 37.30 -28.52 -17.30
C ASN A 363 36.85 -27.28 -16.51
N VAL A 364 36.81 -26.13 -17.17
CA VAL A 364 36.43 -24.85 -16.57
C VAL A 364 34.91 -24.67 -16.60
N THR A 365 34.26 -25.23 -17.62
CA THR A 365 32.80 -25.38 -17.69
C THR A 365 32.46 -26.84 -18.02
N ASP A 366 31.17 -27.17 -18.14
CA ASP A 366 30.70 -28.47 -18.61
C ASP A 366 31.15 -28.84 -20.04
N SER A 367 31.62 -27.86 -20.81
CA SER A 367 31.81 -27.92 -22.26
C SER A 367 33.18 -27.42 -22.72
N LEU A 368 33.97 -26.76 -21.86
CA LEU A 368 35.29 -26.22 -22.20
C LEU A 368 36.36 -26.70 -21.21
N SER A 369 37.42 -27.30 -21.75
CA SER A 369 38.63 -27.57 -20.96
C SER A 369 39.34 -26.27 -20.59
N TRP A 370 40.19 -26.33 -19.56
CA TRP A 370 41.05 -25.22 -19.17
C TRP A 370 41.92 -24.70 -20.32
N VAL A 371 42.49 -25.63 -21.09
CA VAL A 371 43.37 -25.31 -22.22
C VAL A 371 42.60 -24.66 -23.37
N GLU A 372 41.42 -25.20 -23.72
CA GLU A 372 40.58 -24.62 -24.78
C GLU A 372 40.11 -23.22 -24.40
N ASN A 373 39.62 -23.03 -23.18
CA ASN A 373 39.15 -21.72 -22.72
C ASN A 373 40.28 -20.70 -22.69
N THR A 374 41.48 -21.09 -22.24
CA THR A 374 42.68 -20.23 -22.29
C THR A 374 42.99 -19.74 -23.70
N LYS A 375 42.91 -20.62 -24.71
CA LYS A 375 43.16 -20.26 -26.11
C LYS A 375 42.11 -19.26 -26.62
N VAL A 376 40.83 -19.52 -26.35
CA VAL A 376 39.72 -18.63 -26.73
C VAL A 376 39.87 -17.24 -26.09
N ASP A 377 40.24 -17.20 -24.81
CA ASP A 377 40.48 -15.96 -24.09
C ASP A 377 41.66 -15.17 -24.70
N PHE A 378 42.78 -15.84 -25.01
CA PHE A 378 43.94 -15.18 -25.63
C PHE A 378 43.61 -14.62 -27.01
N GLU A 379 42.87 -15.35 -27.85
CA GLU A 379 42.38 -14.82 -29.12
C GLU A 379 41.48 -13.59 -28.94
N THR A 380 40.61 -13.63 -27.92
CA THR A 380 39.71 -12.52 -27.59
C THR A 380 40.50 -11.30 -27.13
N PHE A 381 41.49 -11.48 -26.26
CA PHE A 381 42.40 -10.43 -25.81
C PHE A 381 43.14 -9.80 -27.00
N GLN A 382 43.70 -10.62 -27.89
CA GLN A 382 44.40 -10.12 -29.08
C GLN A 382 43.48 -9.30 -29.99
N LYS A 383 42.25 -9.78 -30.25
CA LYS A 383 41.23 -9.05 -31.04
C LYS A 383 40.88 -7.69 -30.43
N LEU A 384 40.93 -7.59 -29.10
CA LEU A 384 40.68 -6.35 -28.34
C LEU A 384 41.95 -5.50 -28.13
N GLY A 385 43.07 -5.86 -28.76
CA GLY A 385 44.34 -5.14 -28.64
C GLY A 385 44.96 -5.22 -27.23
N ILE A 386 44.67 -6.30 -26.50
CA ILE A 386 45.36 -6.70 -25.27
C ILE A 386 46.45 -7.69 -25.68
N LYS A 387 47.71 -7.35 -25.42
CA LYS A 387 48.89 -8.13 -25.82
C LYS A 387 49.73 -8.48 -24.59
N SER A 388 50.34 -9.66 -24.60
CA SER A 388 51.35 -10.09 -23.65
C SER A 388 52.37 -10.96 -24.39
N ASP A 389 53.65 -10.73 -24.13
CA ASP A 389 54.74 -11.52 -24.71
C ASP A 389 54.77 -12.95 -24.14
N ASP A 390 54.09 -13.18 -23.01
CA ASP A 390 54.05 -14.47 -22.34
C ASP A 390 52.88 -15.38 -22.79
N PHE A 391 52.02 -14.96 -23.74
CA PHE A 391 50.92 -15.82 -24.22
C PHE A 391 51.45 -17.15 -24.80
N GLU A 392 52.40 -17.09 -25.73
CA GLU A 392 53.04 -18.30 -26.30
C GLU A 392 53.78 -19.11 -25.24
N ARG A 393 54.37 -18.40 -24.27
CA ARG A 393 55.05 -19.02 -23.13
C ARG A 393 54.10 -19.75 -22.18
N VAL A 394 52.83 -19.36 -22.13
CA VAL A 394 51.78 -20.11 -21.41
C VAL A 394 51.28 -21.28 -22.25
N LEU A 395 51.03 -21.06 -23.54
CA LEU A 395 50.53 -22.13 -24.42
C LEU A 395 51.49 -23.31 -24.52
N SER A 396 52.81 -23.04 -24.55
CA SER A 396 53.85 -24.07 -24.51
C SER A 396 53.88 -24.89 -23.21
N LEU A 397 53.21 -24.46 -22.13
CA LEU A 397 53.11 -25.24 -20.88
C LEU A 397 52.12 -26.40 -20.99
N PHE A 398 51.20 -26.34 -21.96
CA PHE A 398 50.15 -27.34 -22.16
C PHE A 398 50.55 -28.48 -23.10
N ASN A 399 51.74 -28.38 -23.70
CA ASN A 399 52.30 -29.35 -24.64
C ASN A 399 53.22 -30.36 -23.97
#